data_AF-A0A353B715-F1
#
_entry.id   AF-A0A353B715-F1
#
_cell.length_a   1.000
_cell.length_b   1.000
_cell.length_c   1.000
_cell.angle_alpha   90.00
_cell.angle_beta   90.00
_cell.angle_gamma   90.00
#
_symmetry.space_group_name_H-M   'P 1'
#
loop_
_entity.id
_entity.type
_entity.pdbx_description
1 polymer ?
#
loop_
_entity_poly.entity_id
_entity_poly.type
_entity_poly.pdbx_seq_one_letter_code
_entity_poly.pdbx_strand_id
1 'polypeptide(L)'
;MNQIDRIASQDTNTQMRAIEVTKVFLCRCSAWCGVVLLLFGFLIAPSVAVPVDGKTEARYQSATRVAKLLWNANPESAAKTLEKAIEQAVTRGQINDIRKALATIADLTASWKTLPADDPRRSVAINTRLLLRELTIAEGLRSARELPAGDRSLLARVAIAVDKESVISLLRSKIGGASSEINGWTEELLLTAANEIPMEMAKLSTSAWSQLSEDARGKLVVSLSRTAGSMLVLVQKIEAGDVSKSVVNPNQLLKWQDVPGDQEIQSLQKAIRRIWGQIGESNAERQKLVATIMSKAKNGAHGSEARGRQVFTRVCSQCHKLDGKGYDVGPEITNNGRGNFSQLVSNILDPSLVIGEAFQSTTVLTVDGNVVSGILVGETEDFIRLKIQGGKIVEFSVDDIDARKRASKSLMPEGLEKQMTEQELFDLLAFLSIVQKGDTEEVIPGVPQGFVEQ
;
A
#
# COMPACT_ATOMS: atom_id res chain seq x y z
N MET A 1 -27.70 45.27 -19.26
CA MET A 1 -29.09 45.77 -19.45
C MET A 1 -29.24 46.21 -20.90
N ASN A 2 -30.11 45.70 -21.78
CA ASN A 2 -31.32 44.88 -21.66
C ASN A 2 -31.54 44.17 -23.01
N GLN A 3 -31.51 42.83 -23.06
CA GLN A 3 -32.20 42.01 -24.08
C GLN A 3 -32.07 40.47 -23.87
N ILE A 4 -31.87 39.99 -22.63
CA ILE A 4 -31.78 38.54 -22.32
C ILE A 4 -33.01 38.02 -21.54
N ASP A 5 -33.99 38.88 -21.19
CA ASP A 5 -35.20 38.46 -20.46
C ASP A 5 -36.44 38.21 -21.33
N ARG A 6 -36.29 37.92 -22.63
CA ARG A 6 -37.43 37.65 -23.53
C ARG A 6 -37.28 36.42 -24.44
N ILE A 7 -36.72 35.33 -23.93
CA ILE A 7 -36.92 34.00 -24.53
C ILE A 7 -37.36 33.04 -23.44
N ALA A 8 -38.45 33.41 -22.78
CA ALA A 8 -39.25 32.54 -21.93
C ALA A 8 -40.69 32.57 -22.45
N SER A 9 -40.90 32.13 -23.69
CA SER A 9 -42.22 31.68 -24.14
C SER A 9 -42.10 30.99 -25.50
N GLN A 10 -42.59 29.75 -25.55
CA GLN A 10 -42.97 29.00 -26.75
C GLN A 10 -41.82 28.39 -27.58
N ASP A 11 -41.62 27.07 -27.43
CA ASP A 11 -41.96 26.09 -28.48
C ASP A 11 -41.36 24.70 -28.13
N THR A 12 -42.22 23.71 -27.99
CA THR A 12 -41.95 22.28 -27.70
C THR A 12 -41.16 21.57 -28.81
N ASN A 13 -40.90 22.22 -29.95
CA ASN A 13 -40.17 21.62 -31.07
C ASN A 13 -38.63 21.57 -30.93
N THR A 14 -38.03 22.27 -29.97
CA THR A 14 -36.57 22.23 -29.78
C THR A 14 -36.11 20.98 -29.00
N GLN A 15 -37.00 20.36 -28.21
CA GLN A 15 -36.67 19.14 -27.46
C GLN A 15 -36.63 17.87 -28.33
N MET A 16 -37.38 17.80 -29.44
CA MET A 16 -37.35 16.63 -30.31
C MET A 16 -36.09 16.54 -31.18
N ARG A 17 -35.50 17.69 -31.59
CA ARG A 17 -34.23 17.68 -32.34
C ARG A 17 -33.01 17.30 -31.49
N ALA A 18 -33.05 17.53 -30.18
CA ALA A 18 -31.99 17.06 -29.27
C ALA A 18 -32.02 15.53 -29.07
N ILE A 19 -33.20 14.91 -29.17
CA ILE A 19 -33.36 13.45 -29.03
C ILE A 19 -32.90 12.71 -30.29
N GLU A 20 -33.09 13.27 -31.49
CA GLU A 20 -32.58 12.66 -32.74
C GLU A 20 -31.05 12.77 -32.88
N VAL A 21 -30.43 13.87 -32.47
CA VAL A 21 -28.96 14.01 -32.48
C VAL A 21 -28.30 13.03 -31.49
N THR A 22 -28.98 12.72 -30.38
CA THR A 22 -28.51 11.73 -29.40
C THR A 22 -28.66 10.28 -29.91
N LYS A 23 -29.70 9.98 -30.72
CA LYS A 23 -29.86 8.67 -31.36
C LYS A 23 -28.82 8.38 -32.45
N VAL A 24 -28.36 9.40 -33.18
CA VAL A 24 -27.34 9.23 -34.23
C VAL A 24 -25.94 9.00 -33.63
N PHE A 25 -25.63 9.59 -32.47
CA PHE A 25 -24.33 9.40 -31.80
C PHE A 25 -24.20 8.07 -31.05
N LEU A 26 -25.32 7.48 -30.59
CA LEU A 26 -25.33 6.22 -29.85
C LEU A 26 -25.23 4.96 -30.73
N CYS A 27 -25.28 5.08 -32.07
CA CYS A 27 -25.37 3.93 -32.96
C CYS A 27 -24.04 3.50 -33.61
N ARG A 28 -22.89 4.11 -33.27
CA ARG A 28 -21.65 3.84 -34.02
C ARG A 28 -20.30 3.87 -33.29
N CYS A 29 -20.28 3.88 -31.96
CA CYS A 29 -19.05 3.64 -31.20
C CYS A 29 -19.24 2.49 -30.21
N SER A 30 -18.33 1.52 -30.29
CA SER A 30 -18.21 0.34 -29.42
C SER A 30 -18.46 0.67 -27.94
N ALA A 31 -19.06 -0.29 -27.24
CA ALA A 31 -19.68 -0.27 -25.90
C ALA A 31 -18.85 0.23 -24.69
N TRP A 32 -17.82 1.06 -24.90
CA TRP A 32 -16.88 1.51 -23.86
C TRP A 32 -16.86 3.03 -23.64
N CYS A 33 -17.37 3.87 -24.55
CA CYS A 33 -17.26 5.34 -24.41
C CYS A 33 -18.37 6.00 -23.56
N GLY A 34 -19.59 5.42 -23.48
CA GLY A 34 -20.73 6.09 -22.82
C GLY A 34 -20.72 6.03 -21.29
N VAL A 35 -20.11 4.99 -20.69
CA VAL A 35 -20.05 4.79 -19.23
C VAL A 35 -18.95 5.66 -18.59
N VAL A 36 -17.91 5.98 -19.36
CA VAL A 36 -16.72 6.71 -18.91
C VAL A 36 -16.99 8.22 -18.80
N LEU A 37 -17.69 8.82 -19.76
CA LEU A 37 -17.73 10.29 -19.86
C LEU A 37 -18.65 11.02 -18.86
N LEU A 38 -19.67 10.36 -18.28
CA LEU A 38 -20.64 11.04 -17.40
C LEU A 38 -20.37 10.87 -15.91
N LEU A 39 -19.67 9.81 -15.49
CA LEU A 39 -19.12 9.71 -14.12
C LEU A 39 -17.78 10.45 -13.98
N PHE A 40 -17.04 10.65 -15.08
CA PHE A 40 -15.84 11.50 -15.12
C PHE A 40 -16.11 12.94 -14.68
N GLY A 41 -17.31 13.48 -14.96
CA GLY A 41 -17.67 14.85 -14.58
C GLY A 41 -17.85 15.08 -13.08
N PHE A 42 -18.02 14.01 -12.28
CA PHE A 42 -18.23 14.11 -10.83
C PHE A 42 -17.01 13.69 -10.00
N LEU A 43 -16.14 12.82 -10.54
CA LEU A 43 -15.08 12.18 -9.76
C LEU A 43 -13.66 12.68 -10.08
N ILE A 44 -13.44 13.59 -11.03
CA ILE A 44 -12.08 14.09 -11.37
C ILE A 44 -11.99 15.63 -11.53
N ALA A 45 -12.96 16.39 -11.05
CA ALA A 45 -12.81 17.85 -10.97
C ALA A 45 -12.48 18.27 -9.53
N PRO A 46 -11.20 18.49 -9.15
CA PRO A 46 -10.89 19.29 -7.98
C PRO A 46 -11.13 20.77 -8.32
N SER A 47 -11.41 21.57 -7.28
CA SER A 47 -11.22 23.03 -7.30
C SER A 47 -12.24 23.88 -8.07
N VAL A 48 -13.45 24.07 -7.54
CA VAL A 48 -14.02 25.43 -7.34
C VAL A 48 -15.10 25.36 -6.27
N ALA A 49 -14.89 25.98 -5.11
CA ALA A 49 -15.96 26.38 -4.23
C ALA A 49 -16.80 27.46 -4.96
N VAL A 50 -17.87 27.06 -5.64
CA VAL A 50 -18.85 28.00 -6.23
C VAL A 50 -20.04 28.11 -5.28
N PRO A 51 -20.55 29.32 -4.99
CA PRO A 51 -21.72 29.51 -4.15
C PRO A 51 -22.94 28.77 -4.69
N VAL A 52 -23.85 28.45 -3.77
CA VAL A 52 -25.10 27.71 -4.00
C VAL A 52 -26.03 28.52 -4.91
N ASP A 53 -25.98 28.27 -6.22
CA ASP A 53 -26.97 28.72 -7.20
C ASP A 53 -27.62 27.53 -7.92
N GLY A 54 -28.91 27.65 -8.26
CA GLY A 54 -29.81 26.59 -8.77
C GLY A 54 -29.40 25.85 -10.07
N LYS A 55 -28.23 26.15 -10.66
CA LYS A 55 -27.68 25.41 -11.82
C LYS A 55 -27.01 24.09 -11.41
N THR A 56 -26.51 23.99 -10.18
CA THR A 56 -25.87 22.76 -9.66
C THR A 56 -26.89 21.66 -9.42
N GLU A 57 -28.09 22.03 -8.95
CA GLU A 57 -29.18 21.11 -8.63
C GLU A 57 -29.76 20.41 -9.88
N ALA A 58 -29.85 21.12 -11.01
CA ALA A 58 -30.24 20.53 -12.30
C ALA A 58 -29.22 19.49 -12.82
N ARG A 59 -27.90 19.69 -12.56
CA ARG A 59 -26.86 18.70 -12.91
C ARG A 59 -27.01 17.43 -12.07
N TYR A 60 -27.28 17.53 -10.77
CA TYR A 60 -27.51 16.36 -9.90
C TYR A 60 -28.69 15.51 -10.37
N GLN A 61 -29.83 16.12 -10.74
CA GLN A 61 -31.00 15.37 -11.21
C GLN A 61 -30.74 14.57 -12.50
N SER A 62 -29.95 15.12 -13.42
CA SER A 62 -29.56 14.42 -14.65
C SER A 62 -28.61 13.25 -14.40
N ALA A 63 -27.61 13.42 -13.52
CA ALA A 63 -26.66 12.39 -13.14
C ALA A 63 -27.33 11.22 -12.39
N THR A 64 -28.25 11.52 -11.46
CA THR A 64 -29.04 10.50 -10.76
C THR A 64 -29.87 9.66 -11.74
N ARG A 65 -30.52 10.28 -12.74
CA ARG A 65 -31.29 9.53 -13.74
C ARG A 65 -30.40 8.58 -14.55
N VAL A 66 -29.22 9.04 -14.96
CA VAL A 66 -28.24 8.21 -15.68
C VAL A 66 -27.75 7.06 -14.79
N ALA A 67 -27.40 7.33 -13.53
CA ALA A 67 -26.98 6.29 -12.59
C ALA A 67 -28.05 5.22 -12.39
N LYS A 68 -29.32 5.62 -12.23
CA LYS A 68 -30.45 4.68 -12.13
C LYS A 68 -30.64 3.86 -13.40
N LEU A 69 -30.52 4.48 -14.58
CA LEU A 69 -30.61 3.78 -15.86
C LEU A 69 -29.48 2.75 -16.03
N LEU A 70 -28.24 3.14 -15.71
CA LEU A 70 -27.07 2.24 -15.77
C LEU A 70 -27.21 1.07 -14.79
N TRP A 71 -27.65 1.34 -13.56
CA TRP A 71 -27.91 0.30 -12.57
C TRP A 71 -28.97 -0.68 -13.05
N ASN A 72 -30.06 -0.21 -13.66
CA ASN A 72 -31.10 -1.09 -14.18
C ASN A 72 -30.65 -1.87 -15.44
N ALA A 73 -29.80 -1.28 -16.28
CA ALA A 73 -29.33 -1.89 -17.52
C ALA A 73 -28.23 -2.93 -17.29
N ASN A 74 -27.26 -2.64 -16.42
CA ASN A 74 -26.19 -3.55 -16.04
C ASN A 74 -25.78 -3.32 -14.57
N PRO A 75 -26.50 -3.95 -13.63
CA PRO A 75 -26.28 -3.75 -12.20
C PRO A 75 -24.85 -4.05 -11.72
N GLU A 76 -24.21 -5.10 -12.26
CA GLU A 76 -22.87 -5.51 -11.83
C GLU A 76 -21.79 -4.52 -12.30
N SER A 77 -21.84 -4.08 -13.55
CA SER A 77 -20.91 -3.08 -14.09
C SER A 77 -21.08 -1.71 -13.41
N ALA A 78 -22.34 -1.33 -13.17
CA ALA A 78 -22.66 -0.12 -12.43
C ALA A 78 -22.12 -0.19 -10.98
N ALA A 79 -22.26 -1.34 -10.31
CA ALA A 79 -21.73 -1.55 -8.96
C ALA A 79 -20.21 -1.41 -8.91
N LYS A 80 -19.46 -2.06 -9.81
CA LYS A 80 -17.98 -1.92 -9.87
C LYS A 80 -17.53 -0.47 -10.08
N THR A 81 -18.28 0.29 -10.88
CA THR A 81 -17.98 1.70 -11.10
C THR A 81 -18.25 2.53 -9.84
N LEU A 82 -19.34 2.23 -9.12
CA LEU A 82 -19.67 2.87 -7.85
C LEU A 82 -18.69 2.51 -6.73
N GLU A 83 -18.19 1.27 -6.66
CA GLU A 83 -17.14 0.87 -5.72
C GLU A 83 -15.90 1.74 -5.91
N LYS A 84 -15.46 1.91 -7.16
CA LYS A 84 -14.31 2.76 -7.49
C LYS A 84 -14.56 4.23 -7.14
N ALA A 85 -15.79 4.70 -7.31
CA ALA A 85 -16.19 6.06 -6.91
C ALA A 85 -16.14 6.24 -5.39
N ILE A 86 -16.63 5.26 -4.63
CA ILE A 86 -16.56 5.25 -3.17
C ILE A 86 -15.11 5.24 -2.71
N GLU A 87 -14.28 4.36 -3.29
CA GLU A 87 -12.85 4.27 -2.98
C GLU A 87 -12.12 5.59 -3.22
N GLN A 88 -12.35 6.24 -4.36
CA GLN A 88 -11.77 7.55 -4.67
C GLN A 88 -12.25 8.63 -3.71
N ALA A 89 -13.54 8.65 -3.39
CA ALA A 89 -14.10 9.64 -2.47
C ALA A 89 -13.53 9.49 -1.05
N VAL A 90 -13.37 8.25 -0.57
CA VAL A 90 -12.73 7.98 0.73
C VAL A 90 -11.28 8.43 0.71
N THR A 91 -10.53 8.06 -0.35
CA THR A 91 -9.11 8.44 -0.51
C THR A 91 -8.92 9.95 -0.53
N ARG A 92 -9.87 10.72 -1.07
CA ARG A 92 -9.83 12.19 -1.16
C ARG A 92 -10.54 12.91 -0.02
N GLY A 93 -11.05 12.20 0.99
CA GLY A 93 -11.83 12.80 2.08
C GLY A 93 -13.18 13.41 1.66
N GLN A 94 -13.69 13.11 0.47
CA GLN A 94 -14.94 13.65 -0.11
C GLN A 94 -16.19 12.90 0.37
N ILE A 95 -16.25 12.58 1.66
CA ILE A 95 -17.28 11.71 2.26
C ILE A 95 -18.70 12.31 2.13
N ASN A 96 -18.83 13.63 2.25
CA ASN A 96 -20.14 14.29 2.14
C ASN A 96 -20.69 14.27 0.71
N ASP A 97 -19.82 14.37 -0.30
CA ASP A 97 -20.23 14.42 -1.70
C ASP A 97 -20.68 13.04 -2.17
N ILE A 98 -19.91 11.99 -1.85
CA ILE A 98 -20.30 10.62 -2.16
C ILE A 98 -21.57 10.22 -1.39
N ARG A 99 -21.75 10.67 -0.14
CA ARG A 99 -22.98 10.44 0.62
C ARG A 99 -24.21 11.01 -0.09
N LYS A 100 -24.15 12.27 -0.55
CA LYS A 100 -25.25 12.90 -1.30
C LYS A 100 -25.57 12.13 -2.59
N ALA A 101 -24.55 11.70 -3.33
CA ALA A 101 -24.74 10.94 -4.55
C ALA A 101 -25.43 9.58 -4.28
N LEU A 102 -24.94 8.83 -3.29
CA LEU A 102 -25.47 7.52 -2.93
C LEU A 102 -26.89 7.58 -2.36
N ALA A 103 -27.25 8.64 -1.65
CA ALA A 103 -28.63 8.85 -1.18
C ALA A 103 -29.65 8.78 -2.32
N THR A 104 -29.28 9.22 -3.53
CA THR A 104 -30.19 9.22 -4.68
C THR A 104 -30.46 7.84 -5.29
N ILE A 105 -29.64 6.85 -4.95
CA ILE A 105 -29.72 5.47 -5.43
C ILE A 105 -29.89 4.44 -4.30
N ALA A 106 -30.10 4.88 -3.06
CA ALA A 106 -30.17 4.00 -1.88
C ALA A 106 -31.22 2.87 -2.05
N ASP A 107 -32.39 3.20 -2.60
CA ASP A 107 -33.47 2.25 -2.88
C ASP A 107 -33.03 1.09 -3.78
N LEU A 108 -32.14 1.35 -4.75
CA LEU A 108 -31.66 0.36 -5.71
C LEU A 108 -30.78 -0.71 -5.05
N THR A 109 -30.29 -0.43 -3.84
CA THR A 109 -29.41 -1.31 -3.08
C THR A 109 -30.14 -2.02 -1.93
N ALA A 110 -31.47 -1.87 -1.83
CA ALA A 110 -32.28 -2.37 -0.71
C ALA A 110 -32.17 -3.89 -0.46
N SER A 111 -32.16 -4.69 -1.52
CA SER A 111 -32.22 -6.15 -1.45
C SER A 111 -30.85 -6.82 -1.28
N TRP A 112 -29.86 -6.14 -0.70
CA TRP A 112 -28.48 -6.63 -0.67
C TRP A 112 -28.24 -7.89 0.16
N LYS A 113 -29.08 -8.13 1.18
CA LYS A 113 -28.94 -9.30 2.06
C LYS A 113 -29.16 -10.64 1.34
N THR A 114 -29.88 -10.62 0.22
CA THR A 114 -30.15 -11.82 -0.58
C THR A 114 -29.12 -12.02 -1.70
N LEU A 115 -28.18 -11.09 -1.87
CA LEU A 115 -27.15 -11.19 -2.89
C LEU A 115 -26.02 -12.13 -2.44
N PRO A 116 -25.42 -12.90 -3.38
CA PRO A 116 -24.18 -13.62 -3.15
C PRO A 116 -23.09 -12.71 -2.59
N ALA A 117 -22.15 -13.28 -1.84
CA ALA A 117 -21.13 -12.50 -1.17
C ALA A 117 -20.11 -11.87 -2.14
N ASP A 118 -19.88 -12.52 -3.27
CA ASP A 118 -19.02 -12.11 -4.39
C ASP A 118 -19.71 -11.16 -5.38
N ASP A 119 -20.98 -10.81 -5.13
CA ASP A 119 -21.71 -9.86 -5.96
C ASP A 119 -21.30 -8.42 -5.61
N PRO A 120 -20.75 -7.63 -6.57
CA PRO A 120 -20.28 -6.26 -6.30
C PRO A 120 -21.39 -5.34 -5.78
N ARG A 121 -22.66 -5.62 -6.14
CA ARG A 121 -23.79 -4.83 -5.63
C ARG A 121 -23.92 -4.93 -4.12
N ARG A 122 -23.48 -6.03 -3.51
CA ARG A 122 -23.52 -6.24 -2.06
C ARG A 122 -22.53 -5.32 -1.35
N SER A 123 -21.30 -5.20 -1.86
CA SER A 123 -20.29 -4.27 -1.34
C SER A 123 -20.76 -2.81 -1.42
N VAL A 124 -21.28 -2.39 -2.60
CA VAL A 124 -21.87 -1.05 -2.78
C VAL A 124 -23.00 -0.79 -1.80
N ALA A 125 -23.89 -1.77 -1.60
CA ALA A 125 -25.04 -1.61 -0.74
C ALA A 125 -24.68 -1.44 0.74
N ILE A 126 -23.68 -2.18 1.23
CA ILE A 126 -23.23 -2.07 2.62
C ILE A 126 -22.50 -0.73 2.83
N ASN A 127 -21.60 -0.36 1.91
CA ASN A 127 -20.91 0.93 1.95
C ASN A 127 -21.88 2.12 1.89
N THR A 128 -22.89 2.05 1.02
CA THR A 128 -23.95 3.06 0.92
C THR A 128 -24.66 3.25 2.25
N ARG A 129 -25.09 2.15 2.88
CA ARG A 129 -25.77 2.21 4.18
C ARG A 129 -24.90 2.73 5.29
N LEU A 130 -23.62 2.37 5.29
CA LEU A 130 -22.66 2.87 6.26
C LEU A 130 -22.46 4.38 6.11
N LEU A 131 -22.30 4.86 4.87
CA LEU A 131 -22.17 6.28 4.54
C LEU A 131 -23.43 7.09 4.88
N LEU A 132 -24.61 6.50 4.69
CA LEU A 132 -25.91 7.07 5.02
C LEU A 132 -26.30 6.91 6.51
N ARG A 133 -25.47 6.22 7.30
CA ARG A 133 -25.71 5.90 8.73
C ARG A 133 -26.98 5.05 8.96
N GLU A 134 -27.38 4.27 7.96
CA GLU A 134 -28.42 3.25 8.07
C GLU A 134 -27.90 1.95 8.71
N LEU A 135 -26.59 1.76 8.75
CA LEU A 135 -25.91 0.70 9.49
C LEU A 135 -24.95 1.32 10.51
N THR A 136 -24.87 0.71 11.70
CA THR A 136 -23.79 1.00 12.64
C THR A 136 -22.44 0.49 12.10
N ILE A 137 -21.33 1.03 12.59
CA ILE A 137 -19.97 0.55 12.27
C ILE A 137 -19.83 -0.96 12.54
N ALA A 138 -20.36 -1.42 13.68
CA ALA A 138 -20.29 -2.83 14.07
C ALA A 138 -21.11 -3.74 13.15
N GLU A 139 -22.27 -3.30 12.68
CA GLU A 139 -23.09 -4.05 11.72
C GLU A 139 -22.44 -4.07 10.33
N GLY A 140 -21.98 -2.92 9.84
CA GLY A 140 -21.29 -2.83 8.55
C GLY A 140 -20.08 -3.76 8.48
N LEU A 141 -19.18 -3.69 9.48
CA LEU A 141 -18.00 -4.55 9.55
C LEU A 141 -18.34 -6.03 9.76
N ARG A 142 -19.47 -6.36 10.40
CA ARG A 142 -19.93 -7.75 10.50
C ARG A 142 -20.41 -8.27 9.15
N SER A 143 -21.19 -7.47 8.43
CA SER A 143 -21.67 -7.79 7.08
C SER A 143 -20.55 -7.88 6.05
N ALA A 144 -19.44 -7.18 6.28
CA ALA A 144 -18.25 -7.22 5.44
C ALA A 144 -17.55 -8.59 5.44
N ARG A 145 -17.67 -9.39 6.50
CA ARG A 145 -16.85 -10.61 6.70
C ARG A 145 -16.95 -11.62 5.56
N GLU A 146 -18.09 -11.65 4.88
CA GLU A 146 -18.36 -12.58 3.78
C GLU A 146 -17.87 -12.04 2.43
N LEU A 147 -17.58 -10.73 2.34
CA LEU A 147 -17.16 -10.10 1.09
C LEU A 147 -15.73 -10.52 0.67
N PRO A 148 -15.40 -10.40 -0.63
CA PRO A 148 -14.03 -10.53 -1.10
C PRO A 148 -13.04 -9.61 -0.35
N ALA A 149 -11.77 -9.99 -0.32
CA ALA A 149 -10.75 -9.25 0.44
C ALA A 149 -10.62 -7.76 0.03
N GLY A 150 -10.76 -7.44 -1.26
CA GLY A 150 -10.74 -6.06 -1.74
C GLY A 150 -11.89 -5.22 -1.16
N ASP A 151 -13.11 -5.77 -1.20
CA ASP A 151 -14.32 -5.11 -0.68
C ASP A 151 -14.30 -4.96 0.83
N ARG A 152 -13.75 -5.95 1.53
CA ARG A 152 -13.51 -5.89 2.97
C ARG A 152 -12.61 -4.73 3.36
N SER A 153 -11.51 -4.54 2.63
CA SER A 153 -10.60 -3.42 2.85
C SER A 153 -11.28 -2.08 2.55
N LEU A 154 -12.01 -1.96 1.43
CA LEU A 154 -12.76 -0.75 1.10
C LEU A 154 -13.76 -0.38 2.20
N LEU A 155 -14.55 -1.34 2.67
CA LEU A 155 -15.54 -1.12 3.72
C LEU A 155 -14.90 -0.70 5.04
N ALA A 156 -13.78 -1.31 5.43
CA ALA A 156 -13.02 -0.89 6.61
C ALA A 156 -12.56 0.58 6.49
N ARG A 157 -12.07 1.01 5.32
CA ARG A 157 -11.70 2.41 5.07
C ARG A 157 -12.90 3.35 5.13
N VAL A 158 -14.04 2.96 4.55
CA VAL A 158 -15.31 3.69 4.68
C VAL A 158 -15.73 3.82 6.14
N ALA A 159 -15.65 2.74 6.91
CA ALA A 159 -15.99 2.74 8.34
C ALA A 159 -15.14 3.75 9.12
N ILE A 160 -13.83 3.77 8.88
CA ILE A 160 -12.90 4.72 9.51
C ILE A 160 -13.23 6.16 9.10
N ALA A 161 -13.50 6.40 7.82
CA ALA A 161 -13.83 7.73 7.32
C ALA A 161 -15.20 8.25 7.82
N VAL A 162 -16.14 7.35 8.11
CA VAL A 162 -17.46 7.70 8.66
C VAL A 162 -17.40 7.98 10.16
N ASP A 163 -16.74 7.12 10.93
CA ASP A 163 -16.61 7.24 12.39
C ASP A 163 -15.39 6.47 12.90
N LYS A 164 -14.24 7.16 12.91
CA LYS A 164 -12.97 6.60 13.38
C LYS A 164 -13.01 6.14 14.85
N GLU A 165 -13.72 6.85 15.72
CA GLU A 165 -13.73 6.55 17.16
C GLU A 165 -14.47 5.25 17.45
N SER A 166 -15.58 5.01 16.75
CA SER A 166 -16.29 3.74 16.82
C SER A 166 -15.45 2.56 16.32
N VAL A 167 -14.66 2.75 15.25
CA VAL A 167 -13.72 1.70 14.76
C VAL A 167 -12.62 1.44 15.79
N ILE A 168 -12.01 2.48 16.34
CA ILE A 168 -10.98 2.36 17.38
C ILE A 168 -11.53 1.63 18.62
N SER A 169 -12.74 1.99 19.07
CA SER A 169 -13.41 1.36 20.20
C SER A 169 -13.68 -0.13 19.94
N LEU A 170 -14.16 -0.46 18.73
CA LEU A 170 -14.40 -1.84 18.32
C LEU A 170 -13.08 -2.65 18.31
N LEU A 171 -12.03 -2.14 17.67
CA LEU A 171 -10.72 -2.80 17.65
C LEU A 171 -10.15 -2.97 19.06
N ARG A 172 -10.26 -1.96 19.92
CA ARG A 172 -9.85 -2.04 21.32
C ARG A 172 -10.59 -3.14 22.08
N SER A 173 -11.91 -3.28 21.87
CA SER A 173 -12.70 -4.34 22.50
C SER A 173 -12.30 -5.75 22.03
N LYS A 174 -11.81 -5.88 20.80
CA LYS A 174 -11.42 -7.16 20.19
C LYS A 174 -9.98 -7.55 20.49
N ILE A 175 -9.09 -6.58 20.68
CA ILE A 175 -7.66 -6.77 20.90
C ILE A 175 -7.30 -6.70 22.39
N GLY A 176 -8.07 -5.95 23.19
CA GLY A 176 -7.79 -5.73 24.62
C GLY A 176 -8.27 -6.84 25.56
N GLY A 177 -8.89 -7.91 25.06
CA GLY A 177 -9.32 -9.05 25.86
C GLY A 177 -8.16 -10.00 26.11
N ALA A 178 -7.73 -10.16 27.36
CA ALA A 178 -6.53 -10.92 27.75
C ALA A 178 -6.57 -12.45 27.44
N SER A 179 -7.63 -12.97 26.80
CA SER A 179 -7.84 -14.43 26.66
C SER A 179 -8.49 -14.87 25.35
N SER A 180 -8.66 -14.01 24.34
CA SER A 180 -9.24 -14.42 23.05
C SER A 180 -8.23 -14.27 21.93
N GLU A 181 -7.95 -15.36 21.21
CA GLU A 181 -7.15 -15.32 19.99
C GLU A 181 -7.71 -14.26 19.02
N ILE A 182 -6.83 -13.38 18.53
CA ILE A 182 -7.18 -12.38 17.54
C ILE A 182 -7.37 -13.11 16.21
N ASN A 183 -8.60 -13.18 15.72
CA ASN A 183 -8.86 -13.84 14.44
C ASN A 183 -8.35 -13.01 13.25
N GLY A 184 -8.10 -13.67 12.12
CA GLY A 184 -7.54 -13.03 10.91
C GLY A 184 -8.35 -11.84 10.40
N TRP A 185 -9.68 -11.83 10.59
CA TRP A 185 -10.52 -10.67 10.25
C TRP A 185 -10.18 -9.43 11.09
N THR A 186 -9.92 -9.61 12.39
CA THR A 186 -9.56 -8.52 13.29
C THR A 186 -8.18 -7.97 12.94
N GLU A 187 -7.24 -8.84 12.58
CA GLU A 187 -5.92 -8.44 12.11
C GLU A 187 -5.99 -7.67 10.79
N GLU A 188 -6.81 -8.12 9.85
CA GLU A 188 -7.03 -7.42 8.57
C GLU A 188 -7.63 -6.03 8.76
N LEU A 189 -8.61 -5.90 9.66
CA LEU A 189 -9.19 -4.61 10.04
C LEU A 189 -8.15 -3.71 10.72
N LEU A 190 -7.35 -4.26 11.63
CA LEU A 190 -6.27 -3.54 12.30
C LEU A 190 -5.23 -3.03 11.29
N LEU A 191 -4.84 -3.86 10.33
CA LEU A 191 -3.90 -3.50 9.26
C LEU A 191 -4.44 -2.42 8.34
N THR A 192 -5.72 -2.50 7.98
CA THR A 192 -6.39 -1.45 7.20
C THR A 192 -6.41 -0.15 7.99
N ALA A 193 -6.82 -0.20 9.26
CA ALA A 193 -6.81 0.96 10.15
C ALA A 193 -5.40 1.54 10.34
N ALA A 194 -4.35 0.72 10.42
CA ALA A 194 -2.99 1.19 10.59
C ALA A 194 -2.46 1.97 9.37
N ASN A 195 -3.08 1.81 8.19
CA ASN A 195 -2.76 2.62 7.02
C ASN A 195 -3.51 3.95 6.98
N GLU A 196 -4.67 4.05 7.63
CA GLU A 196 -5.52 5.24 7.62
C GLU A 196 -5.32 6.13 8.87
N ILE A 197 -5.12 5.50 10.04
CA ILE A 197 -4.95 6.15 11.35
C ILE A 197 -3.74 5.53 12.10
N PRO A 198 -2.52 5.70 11.57
CA PRO A 198 -1.32 4.98 12.02
C PRO A 198 -0.94 5.26 13.48
N MET A 199 -1.17 6.48 13.99
CA MET A 199 -0.81 6.86 15.37
C MET A 199 -1.66 6.12 16.41
N GLU A 200 -2.98 6.11 16.23
CA GLU A 200 -3.92 5.41 17.11
C GLU A 200 -3.68 3.90 17.08
N MET A 201 -3.42 3.36 15.89
CA MET A 201 -3.14 1.93 15.73
C MET A 201 -1.76 1.54 16.25
N ALA A 202 -0.76 2.42 16.26
CA ALA A 202 0.54 2.14 16.85
C ALA A 202 0.41 1.79 18.34
N LYS A 203 -0.36 2.59 19.10
CA LYS A 203 -0.59 2.37 20.53
C LYS A 203 -1.34 1.07 20.79
N LEU A 204 -2.40 0.81 20.02
CA LEU A 204 -3.23 -0.37 20.18
C LEU A 204 -2.49 -1.66 19.81
N SER A 205 -1.87 -1.70 18.63
CA SER A 205 -1.20 -2.90 18.11
C SER A 205 0.03 -3.28 18.89
N THR A 206 0.86 -2.32 19.31
CA THR A 206 2.07 -2.61 20.10
C THR A 206 1.75 -3.08 21.52
N SER A 207 0.60 -2.70 22.08
CA SER A 207 0.15 -3.19 23.39
C SER A 207 -0.31 -4.65 23.36
N ALA A 208 -0.73 -5.14 22.20
CA ALA A 208 -1.16 -6.52 21.98
C ALA A 208 -0.18 -7.31 21.10
N TRP A 209 1.07 -6.85 21.01
CA TRP A 209 2.05 -7.35 20.05
C TRP A 209 2.19 -8.88 20.08
N SER A 210 2.29 -9.47 21.28
CA SER A 210 2.45 -10.91 21.48
C SER A 210 1.25 -11.76 21.06
N GLN A 211 0.06 -11.17 20.92
CA GLN A 211 -1.17 -11.85 20.53
C GLN A 211 -1.40 -11.85 19.01
N LEU A 212 -0.68 -10.99 18.27
CA LEU A 212 -0.78 -10.88 16.82
C LEU A 212 0.03 -11.97 16.13
N SER A 213 -0.45 -12.43 14.97
CA SER A 213 0.26 -13.34 14.09
C SER A 213 1.56 -12.73 13.55
N GLU A 214 2.53 -13.57 13.17
CA GLU A 214 3.80 -13.09 12.59
C GLU A 214 3.59 -12.29 11.29
N ASP A 215 2.65 -12.71 10.45
CA ASP A 215 2.26 -12.01 9.22
C ASP A 215 1.67 -10.61 9.54
N ALA A 216 0.75 -10.53 10.52
CA ALA A 216 0.18 -9.26 10.94
C ALA A 216 1.23 -8.33 11.55
N ARG A 217 2.14 -8.84 12.39
CA ARG A 217 3.26 -8.07 12.93
C ARG A 217 4.14 -7.50 11.81
N GLY A 218 4.55 -8.32 10.85
CA GLY A 218 5.38 -7.88 9.72
C GLY A 218 4.72 -6.75 8.92
N LYS A 219 3.44 -6.91 8.57
CA LYS A 219 2.66 -5.89 7.85
C LYS A 219 2.44 -4.62 8.69
N LEU A 220 2.23 -4.76 10.00
CA LEU A 220 2.12 -3.62 10.92
C LEU A 220 3.40 -2.81 10.99
N VAL A 221 4.58 -3.44 11.07
CA VAL A 221 5.84 -2.69 11.05
C VAL A 221 5.92 -1.83 9.79
N VAL A 222 5.54 -2.37 8.63
CA VAL A 222 5.49 -1.59 7.38
C VAL A 222 4.57 -0.40 7.51
N SER A 223 3.33 -0.59 7.97
CA SER A 223 2.34 0.50 8.15
C SER A 223 2.79 1.55 9.17
N LEU A 224 3.24 1.13 10.36
CA LEU A 224 3.66 2.01 11.44
C LEU A 224 4.96 2.75 11.11
N SER A 225 5.79 2.21 10.22
CA SER A 225 6.99 2.91 9.78
C SER A 225 6.70 4.12 8.90
N ARG A 226 5.47 4.33 8.40
CA ARG A 226 5.13 5.35 7.38
C ARG A 226 5.15 6.79 7.91
N THR A 227 4.79 7.00 9.18
CA THR A 227 4.79 8.31 9.84
C THR A 227 5.77 8.35 11.01
N ALA A 228 6.29 9.53 11.33
CA ALA A 228 7.28 9.69 12.39
C ALA A 228 6.70 9.30 13.75
N GLY A 229 5.49 9.78 14.07
CA GLY A 229 4.82 9.51 15.33
C GLY A 229 4.46 8.05 15.55
N SER A 230 3.91 7.35 14.55
CA SER A 230 3.60 5.92 14.68
C SER A 230 4.88 5.08 14.82
N MET A 231 5.94 5.44 14.09
CA MET A 231 7.23 4.77 14.18
C MET A 231 7.89 5.00 15.54
N LEU A 232 7.77 6.22 16.09
CA LEU A 232 8.30 6.55 17.42
C LEU A 232 7.65 5.68 18.51
N VAL A 233 6.34 5.44 18.46
CA VAL A 233 5.65 4.53 19.39
C VAL A 233 6.21 3.10 19.30
N LEU A 234 6.42 2.59 18.07
CA LEU A 234 7.01 1.27 17.87
C LEU A 234 8.45 1.20 18.42
N VAL A 235 9.26 2.22 18.15
CA VAL A 235 10.65 2.31 18.62
C VAL A 235 10.73 2.37 20.15
N GLN A 236 9.83 3.11 20.81
CA GLN A 236 9.75 3.16 22.28
C GLN A 236 9.42 1.79 22.87
N LYS A 237 8.55 1.01 22.21
CA LYS A 237 8.23 -0.36 22.64
C LYS A 237 9.38 -1.33 22.43
N ILE A 238 10.19 -1.13 21.39
CA ILE A 238 11.45 -1.87 21.20
C ILE A 238 12.45 -1.53 22.30
N GLU A 239 12.55 -0.26 22.66
CA GLU A 239 13.44 0.18 23.73
C GLU A 239 13.05 -0.40 25.09
N ALA A 240 11.74 -0.47 25.38
CA ALA A 240 11.22 -1.07 26.59
C ALA A 240 11.40 -2.60 26.65
N GLY A 241 11.77 -3.24 25.54
CA GLY A 241 11.90 -4.69 25.44
C GLY A 241 10.60 -5.45 25.13
N ASP A 242 9.48 -4.73 24.94
CA ASP A 242 8.17 -5.31 24.62
C ASP A 242 8.14 -5.89 23.18
N VAL A 243 8.97 -5.34 22.29
CA VAL A 243 9.06 -5.73 20.87
C VAL A 243 10.53 -5.98 20.50
N SER A 244 10.81 -7.08 19.78
CA SER A 244 12.18 -7.35 19.32
C SER A 244 12.65 -6.30 18.32
N LYS A 245 13.88 -5.81 18.46
CA LYS A 245 14.52 -4.92 17.48
C LYS A 245 14.67 -5.53 16.08
N SER A 246 14.61 -6.87 15.94
CA SER A 246 14.74 -7.58 14.67
C SER A 246 13.53 -7.46 13.75
N VAL A 247 12.37 -7.02 14.27
CA VAL A 247 11.15 -6.88 13.46
C VAL A 247 11.22 -5.69 12.51
N VAL A 248 12.10 -4.72 12.79
CA VAL A 248 12.26 -3.52 11.98
C VAL A 248 13.40 -3.72 11.00
N ASN A 249 13.09 -3.57 9.72
CA ASN A 249 14.08 -3.62 8.67
C ASN A 249 14.92 -2.31 8.65
N PRO A 250 16.24 -2.36 8.43
CA PRO A 250 17.08 -1.17 8.31
C PRO A 250 16.55 -0.11 7.33
N ASN A 251 15.91 -0.48 6.21
CA ASN A 251 15.30 0.48 5.29
C ASN A 251 14.22 1.35 5.94
N GLN A 252 13.45 0.77 6.86
CA GLN A 252 12.42 1.50 7.60
C GLN A 252 13.03 2.51 8.58
N LEU A 253 14.29 2.31 8.99
CA LEU A 253 15.03 3.21 9.86
C LEU A 253 15.83 4.26 9.06
N LEU A 254 16.51 3.83 8.00
CA LEU A 254 17.36 4.66 7.13
C LEU A 254 16.58 5.84 6.55
N LYS A 255 15.33 5.62 6.15
CA LYS A 255 14.48 6.69 5.60
C LYS A 255 14.25 7.86 6.57
N TRP A 256 14.41 7.65 7.88
CA TRP A 256 14.21 8.71 8.88
C TRP A 256 15.49 9.42 9.30
N GLN A 257 16.67 8.89 8.97
CA GLN A 257 17.95 9.44 9.45
C GLN A 257 18.24 10.83 8.89
N ASP A 258 17.87 11.03 7.64
CA ASP A 258 18.26 12.18 6.83
C ASP A 258 17.10 13.12 6.51
N VAL A 259 15.89 12.78 6.96
CA VAL A 259 14.71 13.62 6.76
C VAL A 259 14.80 14.82 7.71
N PRO A 260 14.86 16.06 7.19
CA PRO A 260 14.69 17.24 8.02
C PRO A 260 13.30 17.21 8.63
N GLY A 261 13.15 17.66 9.87
CA GLY A 261 11.85 17.56 10.50
C GLY A 261 11.71 18.28 11.83
N ASP A 262 10.45 18.34 12.24
CA ASP A 262 10.00 18.90 13.50
C ASP A 262 10.50 18.10 14.72
N GLN A 263 10.00 18.47 15.90
CA GLN A 263 10.39 17.84 17.16
C GLN A 263 10.05 16.33 17.21
N GLU A 264 9.03 15.88 16.49
CA GLU A 264 8.65 14.47 16.42
C GLU A 264 9.69 13.66 15.65
N ILE A 265 10.08 14.12 14.46
CA ILE A 265 11.12 13.50 13.64
C ILE A 265 12.47 13.49 14.38
N GLN A 266 12.82 14.59 15.05
CA GLN A 266 14.06 14.66 15.84
C GLN A 266 14.06 13.66 17.01
N SER A 267 12.90 13.48 17.67
CA SER A 267 12.73 12.51 18.75
C SER A 267 12.87 11.08 18.25
N LEU A 268 12.26 10.77 17.10
CA LEU A 268 12.43 9.49 16.42
C LEU A 268 13.89 9.21 16.06
N GLN A 269 14.57 10.16 15.42
CA GLN A 269 15.98 10.01 15.05
C GLN A 269 16.88 9.76 16.27
N LYS A 270 16.63 10.46 17.39
CA LYS A 270 17.35 10.24 18.65
C LYS A 270 17.11 8.83 19.20
N ALA A 271 15.86 8.36 19.17
CA ALA A 271 15.51 7.03 19.62
C ALA A 271 16.14 5.94 18.74
N ILE A 272 16.13 6.12 17.42
CA ILE A 272 16.79 5.22 16.46
C ILE A 272 18.30 5.13 16.75
N ARG A 273 18.98 6.28 16.89
CA ARG A 273 20.42 6.32 17.18
C ARG A 273 20.79 5.63 18.49
N ARG A 274 19.93 5.69 19.51
CA ARG A 274 20.19 5.05 20.79
C ARG A 274 20.09 3.52 20.72
N ILE A 275 19.12 2.98 19.99
CA ILE A 275 18.85 1.53 19.93
C ILE A 275 19.73 0.84 18.88
N TRP A 276 19.87 1.44 17.69
CA TRP A 276 20.56 0.84 16.55
C TRP A 276 21.91 1.51 16.22
N GLY A 277 22.29 2.59 16.90
CA GLY A 277 23.52 3.32 16.60
C GLY A 277 23.41 4.11 15.28
N GLN A 278 24.56 4.38 14.68
CA GLN A 278 24.62 4.96 13.34
C GLN A 278 24.36 3.86 12.30
N ILE A 279 23.17 3.85 11.72
CA ILE A 279 22.81 2.93 10.63
C ILE A 279 23.47 3.45 9.35
N GLY A 280 24.16 2.58 8.61
CA GLY A 280 25.06 2.97 7.52
C GLY A 280 26.55 2.83 7.86
N GLU A 281 26.90 1.83 8.68
CA GLU A 281 28.27 1.46 9.08
C GLU A 281 29.19 1.43 7.86
N SER A 282 30.29 2.17 7.95
CA SER A 282 31.20 2.52 6.87
C SER A 282 31.60 1.32 5.98
N ASN A 283 31.97 1.60 4.72
CA ASN A 283 32.47 0.59 3.78
C ASN A 283 33.57 -0.32 4.40
N ALA A 284 34.44 0.24 5.26
CA ALA A 284 35.50 -0.53 5.93
C ALA A 284 34.96 -1.62 6.89
N GLU A 285 33.91 -1.34 7.66
CA GLU A 285 33.29 -2.32 8.56
C GLU A 285 32.56 -3.41 7.77
N ARG A 286 31.91 -3.01 6.67
CA ARG A 286 31.22 -3.92 5.75
C ARG A 286 32.20 -4.86 5.05
N GLN A 287 33.33 -4.33 4.56
CA GLN A 287 34.42 -5.14 4.01
C GLN A 287 34.97 -6.15 5.03
N LYS A 288 35.13 -5.75 6.29
CA LYS A 288 35.58 -6.67 7.36
C LYS A 288 34.59 -7.80 7.61
N LEU A 289 33.29 -7.49 7.59
CA LEU A 289 32.23 -8.48 7.71
C LEU A 289 32.24 -9.45 6.53
N VAL A 290 32.31 -8.94 5.29
CA VAL A 290 32.48 -9.77 4.07
C VAL A 290 33.66 -10.71 4.22
N ALA A 291 34.82 -10.21 4.65
CA ALA A 291 36.01 -11.04 4.86
C ALA A 291 35.80 -12.13 5.93
N THR A 292 35.08 -11.82 7.01
CA THR A 292 34.77 -12.77 8.08
C THR A 292 33.84 -13.87 7.61
N ILE A 293 32.75 -13.52 6.92
CA ILE A 293 31.80 -14.50 6.36
C ILE A 293 32.49 -15.38 5.31
N MET A 294 33.28 -14.80 4.42
CA MET A 294 34.09 -15.55 3.45
C MET A 294 35.09 -16.50 4.11
N SER A 295 35.71 -16.09 5.21
CA SER A 295 36.62 -16.95 5.98
C SER A 295 35.88 -18.12 6.63
N LYS A 296 34.73 -17.87 7.26
CA LYS A 296 33.90 -18.93 7.87
C LYS A 296 33.41 -19.95 6.84
N ALA A 297 32.93 -19.48 5.69
CA ALA A 297 32.51 -20.33 4.57
C ALA A 297 33.65 -21.24 4.07
N LYS A 298 34.90 -20.75 4.06
CA LYS A 298 36.07 -21.56 3.71
C LYS A 298 36.49 -22.55 4.81
N ASN A 299 36.17 -22.24 6.06
CA ASN A 299 36.62 -22.98 7.25
C ASN A 299 35.50 -23.85 7.85
N GLY A 300 34.70 -24.50 7.00
CA GLY A 300 33.77 -25.55 7.41
C GLY A 300 32.33 -25.13 7.72
N ALA A 301 32.00 -23.82 7.64
CA ALA A 301 30.61 -23.42 7.61
C ALA A 301 29.94 -23.92 6.32
N HIS A 302 28.66 -24.22 6.40
CA HIS A 302 27.86 -24.76 5.30
C HIS A 302 26.42 -24.27 5.42
N GLY A 303 25.65 -24.39 4.34
CA GLY A 303 24.26 -24.01 4.29
C GLY A 303 23.41 -24.95 3.45
N SER A 304 22.14 -25.08 3.80
CA SER A 304 21.16 -25.88 3.07
C SER A 304 20.40 -25.04 2.07
N GLU A 305 20.29 -25.55 0.84
CA GLU A 305 19.47 -24.93 -0.20
C GLU A 305 18.01 -24.75 0.25
N ALA A 306 17.40 -25.81 0.78
CA ALA A 306 15.99 -25.81 1.14
C ALA A 306 15.67 -24.75 2.21
N ARG A 307 16.52 -24.61 3.24
CA ARG A 307 16.39 -23.56 4.26
C ARG A 307 16.68 -22.18 3.66
N GLY A 308 17.69 -22.08 2.80
CA GLY A 308 18.06 -20.84 2.13
C GLY A 308 16.95 -20.27 1.25
N ARG A 309 16.19 -21.13 0.58
CA ARG A 309 15.01 -20.75 -0.21
C ARG A 309 13.93 -20.10 0.65
N GLN A 310 13.75 -20.55 1.90
CA GLN A 310 12.81 -19.93 2.84
C GLN A 310 13.30 -18.54 3.26
N VAL A 311 14.60 -18.38 3.55
CA VAL A 311 15.19 -17.08 3.87
C VAL A 311 15.07 -16.11 2.69
N PHE A 312 15.37 -16.57 1.46
CA PHE A 312 15.19 -15.76 0.25
C PHE A 312 13.75 -15.29 0.08
N THR A 313 12.79 -16.20 0.26
CA THR A 313 11.36 -15.89 0.14
C THR A 313 10.96 -14.82 1.17
N ARG A 314 11.44 -14.93 2.41
CA ARG A 314 11.14 -13.98 3.49
C ARG A 314 11.79 -12.61 3.29
N VAL A 315 13.06 -12.57 2.90
CA VAL A 315 13.89 -11.35 2.96
C VAL A 315 14.11 -10.71 1.60
N CYS A 316 14.45 -11.51 0.59
CA CYS A 316 14.94 -11.02 -0.70
C CYS A 316 13.83 -10.90 -1.75
N SER A 317 12.86 -11.82 -1.74
CA SER A 317 11.81 -11.90 -2.78
C SER A 317 10.88 -10.67 -2.80
N GLN A 318 10.87 -9.91 -1.70
CA GLN A 318 10.16 -8.65 -1.56
C GLN A 318 10.67 -7.57 -2.54
N CYS A 319 11.91 -7.70 -3.00
CA CYS A 319 12.52 -6.74 -3.92
C CYS A 319 13.12 -7.38 -5.17
N HIS A 320 13.58 -8.63 -5.09
CA HIS A 320 14.26 -9.30 -6.19
C HIS A 320 13.43 -10.45 -6.75
N LYS A 321 13.48 -10.56 -8.08
CA LYS A 321 12.96 -11.71 -8.81
C LYS A 321 14.07 -12.76 -8.98
N LEU A 322 13.73 -14.01 -8.75
CA LEU A 322 14.56 -15.18 -9.01
C LEU A 322 13.67 -16.27 -9.63
N ASP A 323 14.01 -16.66 -10.85
CA ASP A 323 13.37 -17.69 -11.67
C ASP A 323 11.87 -17.44 -11.82
N GLY A 324 11.54 -16.19 -12.17
CA GLY A 324 10.16 -15.73 -12.30
C GLY A 324 9.44 -15.45 -10.98
N LYS A 325 10.03 -15.76 -9.81
CA LYS A 325 9.39 -15.59 -8.48
C LYS A 325 9.92 -14.35 -7.75
N GLY A 326 9.04 -13.60 -7.08
CA GLY A 326 9.37 -12.37 -6.37
C GLY A 326 9.00 -11.12 -7.16
N TYR A 327 9.50 -9.97 -6.73
CA TYR A 327 9.15 -8.65 -7.29
C TYR A 327 10.31 -8.00 -8.05
N ASP A 328 9.99 -7.04 -8.92
CA ASP A 328 10.92 -6.34 -9.81
C ASP A 328 11.27 -4.93 -9.29
N VAL A 329 11.59 -4.83 -8.00
CA VAL A 329 12.00 -3.57 -7.35
C VAL A 329 13.50 -3.33 -7.54
N GLY A 330 14.30 -4.34 -7.17
CA GLY A 330 15.70 -4.45 -7.54
C GLY A 330 15.87 -5.25 -8.84
N PRO A 331 17.10 -5.44 -9.31
CA PRO A 331 17.36 -6.25 -10.49
C PRO A 331 16.88 -7.70 -10.29
N GLU A 332 16.45 -8.33 -11.39
CA GLU A 332 16.24 -9.78 -11.42
C GLU A 332 17.58 -10.50 -11.31
N ILE A 333 17.68 -11.41 -10.34
CA ILE A 333 18.93 -12.04 -9.92
C ILE A 333 19.08 -13.49 -10.39
N THR A 334 18.26 -13.97 -11.33
CA THR A 334 18.47 -15.30 -11.94
C THR A 334 19.86 -15.38 -12.57
N ASN A 335 20.22 -14.38 -13.38
CA ASN A 335 21.47 -14.33 -14.11
C ASN A 335 22.37 -13.13 -13.74
N ASN A 336 21.95 -12.31 -12.77
CA ASN A 336 22.67 -11.09 -12.39
C ASN A 336 23.07 -11.13 -10.91
N GLY A 337 24.21 -10.51 -10.59
CA GLY A 337 24.65 -10.29 -9.20
C GLY A 337 25.16 -11.53 -8.46
N ARG A 338 25.29 -12.67 -9.16
CA ARG A 338 25.68 -13.98 -8.61
C ARG A 338 26.80 -14.66 -9.41
N GLY A 339 27.59 -13.89 -10.17
CA GLY A 339 28.60 -14.43 -11.10
C GLY A 339 29.77 -15.16 -10.42
N ASN A 340 30.02 -14.87 -9.14
CA ASN A 340 30.92 -15.63 -8.27
C ASN A 340 30.52 -15.46 -6.80
N PHE A 341 30.98 -16.37 -5.95
CA PHE A 341 30.62 -16.40 -4.52
C PHE A 341 31.05 -15.14 -3.76
N SER A 342 32.25 -14.60 -4.01
CA SER A 342 32.72 -13.38 -3.33
C SER A 342 31.87 -12.15 -3.68
N GLN A 343 31.44 -12.05 -4.93
CA GLN A 343 30.56 -10.99 -5.43
C GLN A 343 29.17 -11.14 -4.82
N LEU A 344 28.63 -12.36 -4.75
CA LEU A 344 27.35 -12.63 -4.09
C LEU A 344 27.37 -12.17 -2.63
N VAL A 345 28.39 -12.58 -1.86
CA VAL A 345 28.54 -12.20 -0.45
C VAL A 345 28.68 -10.69 -0.31
N SER A 346 29.48 -10.05 -1.17
CA SER A 346 29.65 -8.60 -1.17
C SER A 346 28.35 -7.86 -1.50
N ASN A 347 27.60 -8.29 -2.51
CA ASN A 347 26.35 -7.64 -2.90
C ASN A 347 25.28 -7.71 -1.79
N ILE A 348 25.27 -8.79 -1.01
CA ILE A 348 24.33 -8.97 0.10
C ILE A 348 24.73 -8.13 1.32
N LEU A 349 26.01 -8.14 1.68
CA LEU A 349 26.50 -7.54 2.93
C LEU A 349 26.91 -6.07 2.78
N ASP A 350 27.24 -5.63 1.57
CA ASP A 350 27.56 -4.26 1.18
C ASP A 350 26.83 -3.86 -0.12
N PRO A 351 25.49 -3.72 -0.08
CA PRO A 351 24.68 -3.42 -1.26
C PRO A 351 24.90 -2.02 -1.83
N SER A 352 25.56 -1.13 -1.09
CA SER A 352 25.89 0.23 -1.53
C SER A 352 27.25 0.32 -2.23
N LEU A 353 28.03 -0.77 -2.29
CA LEU A 353 29.38 -0.76 -2.85
C LEU A 353 29.41 -0.42 -4.35
N VAL A 354 28.47 -0.97 -5.11
CA VAL A 354 28.31 -0.71 -6.55
C VAL A 354 26.82 -0.51 -6.83
N ILE A 355 26.42 0.72 -7.14
CA ILE A 355 25.03 1.10 -7.37
C ILE A 355 24.86 1.55 -8.81
N GLY A 356 24.00 0.86 -9.56
CA GLY A 356 23.53 1.38 -10.84
C GLY A 356 22.61 2.58 -10.60
N GLU A 357 22.71 3.62 -11.44
CA GLU A 357 21.92 4.85 -11.31
C GLU A 357 20.40 4.57 -11.18
N ALA A 358 19.93 3.54 -11.89
CA ALA A 358 18.54 3.08 -11.87
C ALA A 358 18.05 2.48 -10.53
N PHE A 359 18.95 2.18 -9.59
CA PHE A 359 18.63 1.56 -8.30
C PHE A 359 18.95 2.45 -7.09
N GLN A 360 19.23 3.73 -7.33
CA GLN A 360 19.38 4.72 -6.27
C GLN A 360 18.05 4.94 -5.56
N SER A 361 18.10 4.94 -4.22
CA SER A 361 16.92 5.22 -3.40
C SER A 361 16.47 6.67 -3.57
N THR A 362 15.18 6.87 -3.80
CA THR A 362 14.52 8.19 -3.74
C THR A 362 13.55 8.17 -2.57
N THR A 363 13.68 9.15 -1.67
CA THR A 363 12.79 9.34 -0.53
C THR A 363 11.93 10.58 -0.74
N VAL A 364 10.62 10.40 -0.59
CA VAL A 364 9.59 11.44 -0.65
C VAL A 364 8.97 11.57 0.73
N LEU A 365 8.96 12.79 1.26
CA LEU A 365 8.16 13.24 2.39
C LEU A 365 6.93 13.95 1.81
N THR A 366 5.74 13.46 2.13
CA THR A 366 4.48 14.11 1.72
C THR A 366 4.10 15.21 2.69
N VAL A 367 3.26 16.15 2.25
CA VAL A 367 2.64 17.19 3.11
C VAL A 367 1.90 16.61 4.31
N ASP A 368 1.32 15.42 4.16
CA ASP A 368 0.66 14.67 5.24
C ASP A 368 1.64 13.96 6.20
N GLY A 369 2.94 14.21 6.08
CA GLY A 369 3.97 13.65 6.97
C GLY A 369 4.36 12.19 6.70
N ASN A 370 3.92 11.61 5.58
CA ASN A 370 4.32 10.25 5.20
C ASN A 370 5.71 10.25 4.53
N VAL A 371 6.57 9.33 4.95
CA VAL A 371 7.87 9.12 4.30
C VAL A 371 7.89 7.79 3.55
N VAL A 372 8.09 7.89 2.24
CA VAL A 372 8.16 6.75 1.32
C VAL A 372 9.50 6.76 0.60
N SER A 373 10.22 5.64 0.69
CA SER A 373 11.48 5.42 -0.04
C SER A 373 11.31 4.31 -1.07
N GLY A 374 11.74 4.56 -2.31
CA GLY A 374 11.63 3.62 -3.41
C GLY A 374 12.53 3.96 -4.59
N ILE A 375 12.46 3.17 -5.66
CA ILE A 375 13.12 3.45 -6.93
C ILE A 375 12.24 4.38 -7.75
N LEU A 376 12.81 5.45 -8.28
CA LEU A 376 12.12 6.33 -9.23
C LEU A 376 11.88 5.58 -10.54
N VAL A 377 10.61 5.34 -10.88
CA VAL A 377 10.20 4.62 -12.10
C VAL A 377 9.40 5.47 -13.08
N GLY A 378 9.10 6.72 -12.70
CA GLY A 378 8.49 7.70 -13.59
C GLY A 378 8.43 9.07 -12.92
N GLU A 379 8.64 10.12 -13.71
CA GLU A 379 8.57 11.51 -13.29
C GLU A 379 8.03 12.35 -14.45
N THR A 380 7.08 13.23 -14.14
CA THR A 380 6.59 14.30 -15.02
C THR A 380 6.50 15.60 -14.21
N GLU A 381 6.02 16.67 -14.84
CA GLU A 381 5.76 17.94 -14.13
C GLU A 381 4.66 17.80 -13.06
N ASP A 382 3.73 16.85 -13.23
CA ASP A 382 2.56 16.70 -12.35
C ASP A 382 2.72 15.59 -11.30
N PHE A 383 3.55 14.56 -11.56
CA PHE A 383 3.65 13.39 -10.69
C PHE A 383 5.05 12.76 -10.60
N ILE A 384 5.27 12.08 -9.47
CA ILE A 384 6.41 11.19 -9.23
C ILE A 384 5.91 9.79 -8.91
N ARG A 385 6.49 8.77 -9.55
CA ARG A 385 6.21 7.35 -9.28
C ARG A 385 7.41 6.67 -8.65
N LEU A 386 7.21 6.16 -7.45
CA LEU A 386 8.20 5.31 -6.76
C LEU A 386 7.75 3.85 -6.79
N LYS A 387 8.62 2.96 -7.24
CA LYS A 387 8.47 1.53 -7.02
C LYS A 387 9.09 1.17 -5.67
N ILE A 388 8.28 0.64 -4.76
CA ILE A 388 8.67 0.28 -3.39
C ILE A 388 8.66 -1.24 -3.21
N GLN A 389 9.03 -1.69 -2.02
CA GLN A 389 8.97 -3.09 -1.60
C GLN A 389 7.64 -3.76 -1.99
N GLY A 390 7.71 -4.99 -2.48
CA GLY A 390 6.55 -5.74 -2.96
C GLY A 390 6.11 -5.39 -4.39
N GLY A 391 6.94 -4.68 -5.16
CA GLY A 391 6.63 -4.28 -6.54
C GLY A 391 5.56 -3.19 -6.65
N LYS A 392 5.11 -2.62 -5.53
CA LYS A 392 4.06 -1.59 -5.51
C LYS A 392 4.60 -0.30 -6.11
N ILE A 393 3.84 0.28 -7.04
CA ILE A 393 4.08 1.64 -7.53
C ILE A 393 3.20 2.58 -6.72
N VAL A 394 3.83 3.58 -6.10
CA VAL A 394 3.16 4.69 -5.42
C VAL A 394 3.37 5.94 -6.27
N GLU A 395 2.28 6.55 -6.67
CA GLU A 395 2.27 7.83 -7.37
C GLU A 395 1.99 8.95 -6.37
N PHE A 396 2.77 10.02 -6.47
CA PHE A 396 2.63 11.25 -5.69
C PHE A 396 2.37 12.38 -6.67
N SER A 397 1.36 13.21 -6.42
CA SER A 397 1.28 14.52 -7.08
C SER A 397 2.43 15.39 -6.57
N VAL A 398 3.03 16.20 -7.44
CA VAL A 398 4.10 17.12 -7.01
C VAL A 398 3.63 18.09 -5.93
N ASP A 399 2.36 18.49 -5.94
CA ASP A 399 1.75 19.37 -4.94
C ASP A 399 1.64 18.72 -3.54
N ASP A 400 1.62 17.38 -3.48
CA ASP A 400 1.53 16.62 -2.23
C ASP A 400 2.91 16.32 -1.62
N ILE A 401 4.00 16.77 -2.26
CA ILE A 401 5.39 16.51 -1.84
C ILE A 401 5.92 17.72 -1.07
N ASP A 402 6.21 17.51 0.22
CA ASP A 402 6.85 18.51 1.08
C ASP A 402 8.38 18.52 0.85
N ALA A 403 9.00 17.34 0.77
CA ALA A 403 10.43 17.23 0.47
C ALA A 403 10.75 15.97 -0.33
N ARG A 404 11.78 16.07 -1.18
CA ARG A 404 12.34 14.91 -1.90
C ARG A 404 13.85 14.87 -1.79
N LYS A 405 14.41 13.67 -1.64
CA LYS A 405 15.86 13.43 -1.62
C LYS A 405 16.19 12.17 -2.41
N ARG A 406 17.06 12.31 -3.40
CA ARG A 406 17.73 11.18 -4.05
C ARG A 406 18.99 10.84 -3.26
N ALA A 407 19.08 9.61 -2.77
CA ALA A 407 20.22 9.15 -2.00
C ALA A 407 21.35 8.70 -2.93
N SER A 408 22.60 8.85 -2.47
CA SER A 408 23.78 8.25 -3.11
C SER A 408 23.96 6.76 -2.74
N LYS A 409 22.98 6.17 -2.04
CA LYS A 409 23.00 4.79 -1.55
C LYS A 409 21.94 3.94 -2.27
N SER A 410 22.15 2.62 -2.21
CA SER A 410 21.20 1.64 -2.76
C SER A 410 19.86 1.71 -2.01
N LEU A 411 18.76 1.35 -2.69
CA LEU A 411 17.51 1.03 -1.99
C LEU A 411 17.61 -0.30 -1.22
N MET A 412 18.54 -1.18 -1.58
CA MET A 412 18.77 -2.40 -0.82
C MET A 412 19.41 -2.03 0.54
N PRO A 413 18.82 -2.46 1.67
CA PRO A 413 19.29 -2.06 3.00
C PRO A 413 20.65 -2.66 3.31
N GLU A 414 21.55 -1.86 3.88
CA GLU A 414 22.69 -2.40 4.63
C GLU A 414 22.20 -3.05 5.94
N GLY A 415 22.90 -4.07 6.44
CA GLY A 415 22.53 -4.72 7.69
C GLY A 415 21.49 -5.83 7.57
N LEU A 416 21.26 -6.38 6.37
CA LEU A 416 20.35 -7.51 6.15
C LEU A 416 20.73 -8.74 7.00
N GLU A 417 22.02 -8.96 7.23
CA GLU A 417 22.54 -10.03 8.08
C GLU A 417 22.01 -9.95 9.52
N LYS A 418 21.61 -8.76 9.99
CA LYS A 418 21.08 -8.55 11.35
C LYS A 418 19.62 -9.03 11.50
N GLN A 419 18.95 -9.39 10.40
CA GLN A 419 17.57 -9.91 10.37
C GLN A 419 17.50 -11.45 10.27
N MET A 420 18.65 -12.11 10.32
CA MET A 420 18.76 -13.56 10.23
C MET A 420 19.84 -14.05 11.18
N THR A 421 19.77 -15.31 11.58
CA THR A 421 20.86 -15.96 12.27
C THR A 421 22.04 -16.14 11.32
N GLU A 422 23.25 -16.35 11.86
CA GLU A 422 24.41 -16.64 11.03
C GLU A 422 24.22 -17.89 10.17
N GLN A 423 23.54 -18.93 10.69
CA GLN A 423 23.24 -20.13 9.93
C GLN A 423 22.26 -19.85 8.78
N GLU A 424 21.22 -19.04 9.02
CA GLU A 424 20.29 -18.61 7.97
C GLU A 424 20.99 -17.81 6.87
N LEU A 425 22.01 -17.01 7.21
CA LEU A 425 22.83 -16.32 6.21
C LEU A 425 23.60 -17.33 5.34
N PHE A 426 24.21 -18.37 5.95
CA PHE A 426 24.90 -19.40 5.17
C PHE A 426 23.93 -20.22 4.32
N ASP A 427 22.76 -20.57 4.85
CA ASP A 427 21.70 -21.23 4.09
C ASP A 427 21.27 -20.37 2.88
N LEU A 428 21.04 -19.07 3.08
CA LEU A 428 20.72 -18.12 2.00
C LEU A 428 21.82 -18.07 0.94
N LEU A 429 23.08 -17.98 1.37
CA LEU A 429 24.23 -17.95 0.46
C LEU A 429 24.37 -19.26 -0.32
N ALA A 430 24.09 -20.41 0.31
CA ALA A 430 24.11 -21.72 -0.33
C ALA A 430 23.03 -21.80 -1.41
N PHE A 431 21.79 -21.42 -1.09
CA PHE A 431 20.70 -21.36 -2.06
C PHE A 431 21.01 -20.41 -3.24
N LEU A 432 21.50 -19.20 -2.95
CA LEU A 432 21.90 -18.23 -3.97
C LEU A 432 23.21 -18.61 -4.68
N SER A 433 23.86 -19.70 -4.31
CA SER A 433 25.00 -20.22 -5.05
C SER A 433 24.61 -21.22 -6.13
N ILE A 434 23.34 -21.62 -6.23
CA ILE A 434 22.87 -22.60 -7.22
C ILE A 434 22.15 -21.91 -8.38
N VAL A 435 22.66 -22.09 -9.60
CA VAL A 435 22.07 -21.55 -10.82
C VAL A 435 21.55 -22.67 -11.71
N GLN A 436 20.38 -22.45 -12.32
CA GLN A 436 19.84 -23.36 -13.32
C GLN A 436 20.47 -23.10 -14.68
N LYS A 437 20.99 -24.15 -15.31
CA LYS A 437 21.57 -24.11 -16.65
C LYS A 437 21.04 -25.28 -17.46
N GLY A 438 20.02 -25.02 -18.27
CA GLY A 438 19.23 -26.07 -18.91
C GLY A 438 18.51 -26.92 -17.86
N ASP A 439 18.65 -28.25 -17.94
CA ASP A 439 18.03 -29.20 -17.01
C ASP A 439 18.92 -29.52 -15.78
N THR A 440 20.05 -28.83 -15.62
CA THR A 440 21.01 -29.08 -14.54
C THR A 440 21.18 -27.90 -13.61
N GLU A 441 21.41 -28.20 -12.33
CA GLU A 441 21.79 -27.23 -11.31
C GLU A 441 23.32 -27.20 -11.17
N GLU A 442 23.91 -26.01 -11.35
CA GLU A 442 25.34 -25.78 -11.19
C GLU A 442 25.59 -24.84 -10.00
N VAL A 443 26.67 -25.10 -9.25
CA VAL A 443 27.14 -24.20 -8.20
C VAL A 443 28.04 -23.13 -8.82
N ILE A 444 27.80 -21.85 -8.49
CA ILE A 444 28.54 -20.72 -9.05
C ILE A 444 30.04 -20.79 -8.70
N PRO A 445 30.93 -20.16 -9.50
CA PRO A 445 32.36 -20.16 -9.23
C PRO A 445 32.73 -19.55 -7.87
N GLY A 446 33.74 -20.15 -7.22
CA GLY A 446 34.33 -19.63 -5.98
C GLY A 446 33.63 -20.02 -4.68
N VAL A 447 32.57 -20.85 -4.77
CA VAL A 447 31.92 -21.45 -3.60
C VAL A 447 32.87 -22.48 -2.96
N PRO A 448 33.12 -22.41 -1.64
CA PRO A 448 33.98 -23.38 -0.97
C PRO A 448 33.45 -24.81 -1.08
N GLN A 449 34.35 -25.79 -1.18
CA GLN A 449 33.97 -27.20 -1.23
C GLN A 449 33.23 -27.61 0.05
N GLY A 450 32.09 -28.28 -0.10
CA GLY A 450 31.24 -28.69 1.03
C GLY A 450 30.41 -27.57 1.65
N PHE A 451 30.41 -26.36 1.08
CA PHE A 451 29.61 -25.24 1.59
C PHE A 451 28.11 -25.43 1.33
N VAL A 452 27.73 -25.98 0.17
CA VAL A 452 26.33 -26.25 -0.16
C VAL A 452 25.99 -27.67 0.26
N GLU A 453 25.10 -27.81 1.25
CA GLU A 453 24.46 -29.09 1.60
C GLU A 453 23.39 -29.39 0.55
N GLN A 454 23.53 -30.53 -0.14
CA GLN A 454 22.52 -31.06 -1.05
C GLN A 454 21.33 -31.64 -0.28
#